data_AF-A0A7Y5YKM4-F1
#
_entry.id   AF-A0A7Y5YKM4-F1
#
_cell.length_a   1.000
_cell.length_b   1.000
_cell.length_c   1.000
_cell.angle_alpha   90.00
_cell.angle_beta   90.00
_cell.angle_gamma   90.00
#
_symmetry.space_group_name_H-M   'P 1'
#
loop_
_entity.id
_entity.type
_entity.pdbx_description
1 polymer ?
#
loop_
_entity_poly.entity_id
_entity_poly.type
_entity_poly.pdbx_seq_one_letter_code
_entity_poly.pdbx_strand_id
1 'polypeptide(L)'
;MAVGVPEHEVFAAADAVLARGERPTVERVRLELGRGSPARVGSLLDQWWEQLAGRLRGESRLPGLPAEVAQAFVAVWQQAIHSAQGVAERALIEQRQVLAAELERAAAVEEQARQDAAQFRHQAAQAVAARQAVELRLVDLELLLAQRKTQVEDLQQQREGLLRERLETQQHNQALQQDLQETRRRAEQERVAQENYVRGVEDRALREVDRAREEGKAVTAQFKEAGRQIEQLQRRLESAQAELSQSQQRAAAQHARADTLEQQLKQGREAPAAKRKPRTHKAVPKQAAE
;
A
#
# COMPACT_ATOMS: atom_id res chain seq x y z
N MET A 1 -21.21 98.30 112.67
CA MET A 1 -22.64 97.99 112.42
C MET A 1 -22.71 96.95 111.31
N ALA A 2 -23.54 95.92 111.44
CA ALA A 2 -23.54 94.80 110.50
C ALA A 2 -24.30 95.17 109.20
N VAL A 3 -23.61 95.11 108.07
CA VAL A 3 -24.22 95.31 106.74
C VAL A 3 -25.06 94.07 106.41
N GLY A 4 -26.37 94.26 106.22
CA GLY A 4 -27.26 93.19 105.77
C GLY A 4 -27.00 92.83 104.31
N VAL A 5 -26.96 91.53 103.99
CA VAL A 5 -26.87 91.06 102.61
C VAL A 5 -28.26 91.18 101.95
N PRO A 6 -28.35 91.73 100.72
CA PRO A 6 -29.61 91.82 100.00
C PRO A 6 -30.03 90.47 99.41
N GLU A 7 -31.34 90.27 99.26
CA GLU A 7 -31.97 89.04 98.78
C GLU A 7 -31.44 88.57 97.41
N HIS A 8 -31.34 89.48 96.44
CA HIS A 8 -30.90 89.17 95.08
C HIS A 8 -29.46 88.61 95.02
N GLU A 9 -28.55 89.05 95.91
CA GLU A 9 -27.20 88.48 95.99
C GLU A 9 -27.25 87.04 96.49
N VAL A 10 -28.05 86.76 97.53
CA VAL A 10 -28.20 85.40 98.08
C VAL A 10 -28.80 84.45 97.05
N PHE A 11 -29.79 84.92 96.28
CA PHE A 11 -30.43 84.10 95.24
C PHE A 11 -29.47 83.84 94.08
N ALA A 12 -28.73 84.85 93.62
CA ALA A 12 -27.71 84.69 92.57
C ALA A 12 -26.59 83.74 93.01
N ALA A 13 -26.16 83.80 94.27
CA ALA A 13 -25.18 82.87 94.83
C ALA A 13 -25.75 81.44 94.95
N ALA A 14 -27.01 81.27 95.36
CA ALA A 14 -27.67 79.96 95.41
C ALA A 14 -27.84 79.35 94.00
N ASP A 15 -28.26 80.14 93.01
CA ASP A 15 -28.32 79.75 91.60
C ASP A 15 -26.93 79.36 91.06
N ALA A 16 -25.87 80.09 91.43
CA ALA A 16 -24.50 79.78 91.03
C ALA A 16 -23.96 78.47 91.64
N VAL A 17 -24.31 78.15 92.90
CA VAL A 17 -24.00 76.84 93.51
C VAL A 17 -24.78 75.72 92.81
N LEU A 18 -26.08 75.94 92.56
CA LEU A 18 -26.93 74.96 91.87
C LEU A 18 -26.44 74.67 90.44
N ALA A 19 -26.00 75.69 89.71
CA ALA A 19 -25.47 75.56 88.35
C ALA A 19 -24.19 74.71 88.27
N ARG A 20 -23.46 74.55 89.38
CA ARG A 20 -22.30 73.65 89.49
C ARG A 20 -22.67 72.20 89.86
N GLY A 21 -23.96 71.90 89.99
CA GLY A 21 -24.48 70.60 90.43
C GLY A 21 -24.38 70.36 91.94
N GLU A 22 -24.05 71.38 92.71
CA GLU A 22 -23.92 71.30 94.17
C GLU A 22 -25.20 71.72 94.87
N ARG A 23 -25.52 71.12 96.03
CA ARG A 23 -26.65 71.55 96.85
C ARG A 23 -26.35 72.91 97.49
N PRO A 24 -27.18 73.95 97.27
CA PRO A 24 -27.07 75.22 97.99
C PRO A 24 -27.38 75.00 99.47
N THR A 25 -26.37 75.17 100.32
CA THR A 25 -26.46 75.19 101.78
C THR A 25 -26.00 76.54 102.32
N VAL A 26 -26.41 76.90 103.53
CA VAL A 26 -26.08 78.20 104.16
C VAL A 26 -24.57 78.46 104.16
N GLU A 27 -23.74 77.43 104.38
CA GLU A 27 -22.28 77.56 104.35
C GLU A 27 -21.74 77.81 102.94
N ARG A 28 -22.23 77.08 101.94
CA ARG A 28 -21.77 77.20 100.54
C ARG A 28 -22.19 78.53 99.92
N VAL A 29 -23.44 78.93 100.13
CA VAL A 29 -23.95 80.24 99.67
C VAL A 29 -23.19 81.37 100.37
N ARG A 30 -22.81 81.21 101.65
CA ARG A 30 -21.95 82.20 102.35
C ARG A 30 -20.49 82.18 101.89
N LEU A 31 -19.96 81.04 101.44
CA LEU A 31 -18.63 80.95 100.81
C LEU A 31 -18.61 81.71 99.47
N GLU A 32 -19.63 81.53 98.62
CA GLU A 32 -19.77 82.28 97.36
C GLU A 32 -19.97 83.79 97.57
N LEU A 33 -20.72 84.19 98.59
CA LEU A 33 -20.94 85.60 98.91
C LEU A 33 -19.75 86.26 99.64
N GLY A 34 -18.95 85.48 100.37
CA GLY A 34 -17.93 85.96 101.31
C GLY A 34 -18.46 86.75 102.52
N ARG A 35 -19.79 86.95 102.64
CA ARG A 35 -20.40 87.84 103.65
C ARG A 35 -21.83 87.41 104.06
N GLY A 36 -22.29 87.95 105.19
CA GLY A 36 -23.66 87.75 105.72
C GLY A 36 -23.74 86.91 107.00
N SER A 37 -24.78 87.12 107.81
CA SER A 37 -25.00 86.29 109.01
C SER A 37 -25.66 84.96 108.64
N PRO A 38 -25.34 83.84 109.33
CA PRO A 38 -25.91 82.53 109.02
C PRO A 38 -27.44 82.51 109.05
N ALA A 39 -28.05 83.21 110.02
CA ALA A 39 -29.51 83.31 110.15
C ALA A 39 -30.17 84.04 108.98
N ARG A 40 -29.58 85.15 108.50
CA ARG A 40 -30.09 85.94 107.37
C ARG A 40 -29.97 85.18 106.04
N VAL A 41 -28.83 84.51 105.83
CA VAL A 41 -28.60 83.68 104.63
C VAL A 41 -29.53 82.45 104.65
N GLY A 42 -29.74 81.82 105.82
CA GLY A 42 -30.71 80.74 105.98
C GLY A 42 -32.13 81.13 105.58
N SER A 43 -32.68 82.19 106.19
CA SER A 43 -34.05 82.64 105.89
C SER A 43 -34.28 83.03 104.42
N LEU A 44 -33.25 83.56 103.74
CA LEU A 44 -33.32 83.90 102.32
C LEU A 44 -33.14 82.66 101.44
N LEU A 45 -32.31 81.70 101.85
CA LEU A 45 -32.14 80.44 101.14
C LEU A 45 -33.41 79.58 101.18
N ASP A 46 -34.15 79.60 102.28
CA ASP A 46 -35.46 78.94 102.39
C ASP A 46 -36.49 79.55 101.42
N GLN A 47 -36.54 80.89 101.32
CA GLN A 47 -37.39 81.60 100.33
C GLN A 47 -36.97 81.29 98.89
N TRP A 48 -35.67 81.19 98.61
CA TRP A 48 -35.16 80.77 97.30
C TRP A 48 -35.57 79.33 96.97
N TRP A 49 -35.53 78.40 97.94
CA TRP A 49 -36.01 77.03 97.74
C TRP A 49 -37.52 76.96 97.43
N GLU A 50 -38.35 77.77 98.08
CA GLU A 50 -39.77 77.88 97.76
C GLU A 50 -40.01 78.41 96.33
N GLN A 51 -39.30 79.48 95.93
CA GLN A 51 -39.38 80.05 94.58
C GLN A 51 -38.87 79.09 93.51
N LEU A 52 -37.76 78.38 93.75
CA LEU A 52 -37.23 77.36 92.85
C LEU A 52 -38.21 76.18 92.72
N ALA A 53 -38.83 75.75 93.81
CA ALA A 53 -39.86 74.71 93.77
C ALA A 53 -41.07 75.14 92.92
N GLY A 54 -41.49 76.42 92.97
CA GLY A 54 -42.50 76.98 92.07
C GLY A 54 -42.09 76.91 90.59
N ARG A 55 -40.86 77.36 90.27
CA ARG A 55 -40.29 77.31 88.90
C ARG A 55 -40.22 75.87 88.36
N LEU A 56 -39.74 74.92 89.18
CA LEU A 56 -39.58 73.51 88.79
C LEU A 56 -40.91 72.75 88.68
N ARG A 57 -41.96 73.17 89.40
CA ARG A 57 -43.32 72.62 89.28
C ARG A 57 -44.02 72.98 87.96
N GLY A 58 -43.35 73.70 87.07
CA GLY A 58 -43.89 74.04 85.75
C GLY A 58 -44.76 75.30 85.73
N GLU A 59 -44.70 76.15 86.77
CA GLU A 59 -45.29 77.50 86.71
C GLU A 59 -44.49 78.48 85.82
N SER A 60 -43.91 77.99 84.72
CA SER A 60 -43.68 78.79 83.51
C SER A 60 -45.02 79.13 82.85
N ARG A 61 -45.89 79.80 83.60
CA ARG A 61 -46.96 80.60 83.02
C ARG A 61 -46.27 81.66 82.17
N LEU A 62 -46.62 81.73 80.89
CA LEU A 62 -46.21 82.85 80.02
C LEU A 62 -46.58 84.15 80.76
N PRO A 63 -45.58 84.97 81.18
CA PRO A 63 -45.82 86.01 82.18
C PRO A 63 -46.78 87.06 81.63
N GLY A 64 -47.92 87.24 82.33
CA GLY A 64 -49.00 88.15 81.94
C GLY A 64 -50.25 87.49 81.34
N LEU A 65 -50.27 86.17 81.12
CA LEU A 65 -51.48 85.46 80.66
C LEU A 65 -52.28 84.84 81.82
N PRO A 66 -53.63 84.82 81.75
CA PRO A 66 -54.47 84.03 82.66
C PRO A 66 -54.09 82.55 82.66
N ALA A 67 -54.29 81.86 83.79
CA ALA A 67 -53.85 80.48 83.98
C ALA A 67 -54.50 79.52 82.97
N GLU A 68 -55.76 79.77 82.64
CA GLU A 68 -56.59 79.04 81.70
C GLU A 68 -56.02 79.13 80.28
N VAL A 69 -55.53 80.32 79.90
CA VAL A 69 -54.92 80.56 78.58
C VAL A 69 -53.56 79.87 78.49
N ALA A 70 -52.74 79.96 79.54
CA ALA A 70 -51.44 79.27 79.59
C ALA A 70 -51.60 77.73 79.50
N GLN A 71 -52.57 77.17 80.22
CA GLN A 71 -52.89 75.73 80.15
C GLN A 71 -53.39 75.32 78.76
N ALA A 72 -54.23 76.13 78.12
CA ALA A 72 -54.67 75.87 76.74
C ALA A 72 -53.50 75.83 75.75
N PHE A 73 -52.53 76.73 75.85
CA PHE A 73 -51.32 76.71 75.01
C PHE A 73 -50.47 75.45 75.25
N VAL A 74 -50.30 75.01 76.51
CA VAL A 74 -49.58 73.76 76.82
C VAL A 74 -50.30 72.55 76.24
N ALA A 75 -51.63 72.48 76.35
CA ALA A 75 -52.43 71.39 75.77
C ALA A 75 -52.34 71.36 74.23
N VAL A 76 -52.43 72.52 73.57
CA VAL A 76 -52.25 72.64 72.11
C VAL A 76 -50.83 72.23 71.68
N TRP A 77 -49.81 72.60 72.44
CA TRP A 77 -48.42 72.22 72.16
C TRP A 77 -48.18 70.70 72.33
N GLN A 78 -48.71 70.10 73.39
CA GLN A 78 -48.68 68.65 73.59
C GLN A 78 -49.40 67.90 72.46
N GLN A 79 -50.59 68.37 72.06
CA GLN A 79 -51.34 67.81 70.94
C GLN A 79 -50.59 67.96 69.61
N ALA A 80 -49.90 69.08 69.39
CA ALA A 80 -49.07 69.31 68.21
C ALA A 80 -47.87 68.35 68.16
N ILE A 81 -47.16 68.14 69.29
CA ILE A 81 -46.07 67.16 69.38
C ILE A 81 -46.58 65.74 69.11
N HIS A 82 -47.69 65.33 69.73
CA HIS A 82 -48.26 64.00 69.52
C HIS A 82 -48.68 63.79 68.06
N SER A 83 -49.29 64.82 67.44
CA SER A 83 -49.67 64.78 66.02
C SER A 83 -48.44 64.69 65.10
N ALA A 84 -47.37 65.43 65.41
CA ALA A 84 -46.11 65.40 64.65
C ALA A 84 -45.39 64.05 64.77
N GLN A 85 -45.36 63.45 65.97
CA GLN A 85 -44.86 62.10 66.19
C GLN A 85 -45.63 61.08 65.35
N GLY A 86 -46.97 61.12 65.39
CA GLY A 86 -47.80 60.22 64.59
C GLY A 86 -47.66 60.42 63.07
N VAL A 87 -47.27 61.62 62.59
CA VAL A 87 -46.91 61.83 61.17
C VAL A 87 -45.52 61.24 60.87
N ALA A 88 -44.53 61.45 61.74
CA ALA A 88 -43.18 60.91 61.57
C ALA A 88 -43.14 59.38 61.58
N GLU A 89 -43.90 58.73 62.47
CA GLU A 89 -44.04 57.27 62.53
C GLU A 89 -44.67 56.71 61.25
N ARG A 90 -45.73 57.35 60.73
CA ARG A 90 -46.35 56.95 59.45
C ARG A 90 -45.38 57.07 58.28
N ALA A 91 -44.70 58.21 58.15
CA ALA A 91 -43.70 58.41 57.08
C ALA A 91 -42.55 57.39 57.16
N LEU A 92 -42.13 57.01 58.37
CA LEU A 92 -41.08 56.00 58.59
C LEU A 92 -41.56 54.57 58.27
N ILE A 93 -42.84 54.26 58.51
CA ILE A 93 -43.45 52.99 58.07
C ILE A 93 -43.54 52.93 56.54
N GLU A 94 -44.00 54.01 55.89
CA GLU A 94 -44.07 54.11 54.43
C GLU A 94 -42.69 53.96 53.79
N GLN A 95 -41.66 54.65 54.31
CA GLN A 95 -40.27 54.50 53.83
C GLN A 95 -39.75 53.06 54.00
N ARG A 96 -40.06 52.39 55.12
CA ARG A 96 -39.70 50.98 55.33
C ARG A 96 -40.39 50.04 54.35
N GLN A 97 -41.66 50.29 54.02
CA GLN A 97 -42.41 49.51 53.02
C GLN A 97 -41.83 49.70 51.61
N VAL A 98 -41.48 50.93 51.22
CA VAL A 98 -40.80 51.21 49.95
C VAL A 98 -39.45 50.52 49.90
N LEU A 99 -38.62 50.64 50.95
CA LEU A 99 -37.31 49.98 51.00
C LEU A 99 -37.42 48.46 50.91
N ALA A 100 -38.37 47.85 51.62
CA ALA A 100 -38.63 46.41 51.52
C ALA A 100 -39.02 46.01 50.09
N ALA A 101 -39.92 46.77 49.45
CA ALA A 101 -40.33 46.50 48.07
C ALA A 101 -39.17 46.64 47.06
N GLU A 102 -38.27 47.61 47.22
CA GLU A 102 -37.08 47.71 46.37
C GLU A 102 -36.06 46.60 46.61
N LEU A 103 -35.89 46.15 47.87
CA LEU A 103 -35.03 45.00 48.19
C LEU A 103 -35.55 43.69 47.58
N GLU A 104 -36.86 43.43 47.65
CA GLU A 104 -37.48 42.26 47.00
C GLU A 104 -37.34 42.32 45.47
N ARG A 105 -37.51 43.49 44.86
CA ARG A 105 -37.26 43.68 43.41
C ARG A 105 -35.81 43.44 43.04
N ALA A 106 -34.87 43.96 43.82
CA ALA A 106 -33.44 43.75 43.59
C ALA A 106 -33.06 42.27 43.73
N ALA A 107 -33.58 41.58 44.75
CA ALA A 107 -33.38 40.15 44.95
C ALA A 107 -33.95 39.31 43.79
N ALA A 108 -35.15 39.65 43.30
CA ALA A 108 -35.76 38.98 42.14
C ALA A 108 -34.93 39.16 40.86
N VAL A 109 -34.41 40.36 40.60
CA VAL A 109 -33.54 40.62 39.44
C VAL A 109 -32.19 39.93 39.58
N GLU A 110 -31.59 39.90 40.78
CA GLU A 110 -30.33 39.19 41.02
C GLU A 110 -30.51 37.68 40.83
N GLU A 111 -31.61 37.10 41.31
CA GLU A 111 -31.89 35.68 41.17
C GLU A 111 -32.17 35.29 39.70
N GLN A 112 -32.90 36.11 38.94
CA GLN A 112 -33.03 35.95 37.49
C GLN A 112 -31.65 35.99 36.79
N ALA A 113 -30.81 36.99 37.11
CA ALA A 113 -29.47 37.11 36.54
C ALA A 113 -28.55 35.92 36.89
N ARG A 114 -28.69 35.34 38.09
CA ARG A 114 -27.99 34.09 38.48
C ARG A 114 -28.48 32.89 37.68
N GLN A 115 -29.79 32.76 37.48
CA GLN A 115 -30.39 31.67 36.70
C GLN A 115 -29.97 31.76 35.23
N ASP A 116 -30.05 32.94 34.62
CA ASP A 116 -29.58 33.18 33.25
C ASP A 116 -28.08 32.91 33.11
N ALA A 117 -27.25 33.39 34.04
CA ALA A 117 -25.82 33.11 34.05
C ALA A 117 -25.51 31.61 34.19
N ALA A 118 -26.30 30.86 34.97
CA ALA A 118 -26.18 29.41 35.09
C ALA A 118 -26.59 28.70 33.77
N GLN A 119 -27.68 29.13 33.14
CA GLN A 119 -28.13 28.61 31.84
C GLN A 119 -27.08 28.87 30.75
N PHE A 120 -26.55 30.08 30.62
CA PHE A 120 -25.51 30.41 29.64
C PHE A 120 -24.21 29.64 29.89
N ARG A 121 -23.80 29.44 31.16
CA ARG A 121 -22.64 28.58 31.49
C ARG A 121 -22.89 27.13 31.07
N HIS A 122 -24.10 26.60 31.27
CA HIS A 122 -24.46 25.25 30.87
C HIS A 122 -24.47 25.09 29.34
N GLN A 123 -25.09 26.03 28.62
CA GLN A 123 -25.11 26.06 27.15
C GLN A 123 -23.69 26.19 26.57
N ALA A 124 -22.85 27.05 27.14
CA ALA A 124 -21.45 27.19 26.73
C ALA A 124 -20.65 25.90 26.95
N ALA A 125 -20.83 25.23 28.11
CA ALA A 125 -20.19 23.94 28.38
C ALA A 125 -20.66 22.84 27.41
N GLN A 126 -21.96 22.77 27.11
CA GLN A 126 -22.51 21.86 26.10
C GLN A 126 -21.95 22.15 24.71
N ALA A 127 -21.86 23.42 24.29
CA ALA A 127 -21.33 23.81 22.99
C ALA A 127 -19.84 23.46 22.85
N VAL A 128 -19.04 23.67 23.91
CA VAL A 128 -17.62 23.26 23.95
C VAL A 128 -17.49 21.73 23.88
N ALA A 129 -18.27 20.98 24.64
CA ALA A 129 -18.24 19.51 24.61
C ALA A 129 -18.68 18.96 23.23
N ALA A 130 -19.72 19.54 22.62
CA ALA A 130 -20.17 19.17 21.28
C ALA A 130 -19.11 19.48 20.21
N ARG A 131 -18.45 20.65 20.30
CA ARG A 131 -17.32 21.01 19.44
C ARG A 131 -16.17 20.01 19.58
N GLN A 132 -15.74 19.69 20.80
CA GLN A 132 -14.68 18.71 21.05
C GLN A 132 -15.04 17.32 20.49
N ALA A 133 -16.29 16.88 20.63
CA ALA A 133 -16.74 15.61 20.06
C ALA A 133 -16.73 15.60 18.52
N VAL A 134 -16.97 16.74 17.87
CA VAL A 134 -16.84 16.88 16.41
C VAL A 134 -15.37 16.95 15.98
N GLU A 135 -14.52 17.67 16.70
CA GLU A 135 -13.08 17.76 16.43
C GLU A 135 -12.39 16.38 16.55
N LEU A 136 -12.72 15.58 17.58
CA LEU A 136 -12.23 14.20 17.71
C LEU A 136 -12.67 13.32 16.54
N ARG A 137 -13.96 13.37 16.17
CA ARG A 137 -14.49 12.61 15.01
C ARG A 137 -13.84 13.04 13.69
N LEU A 138 -13.47 14.31 13.54
CA LEU A 138 -12.76 14.80 12.36
C LEU A 138 -11.37 14.16 12.28
N VAL A 139 -10.61 14.15 13.38
CA VAL A 139 -9.29 13.50 13.45
C VAL A 139 -9.38 12.00 13.15
N ASP A 140 -10.38 11.30 13.69
CA ASP A 140 -10.62 9.87 13.39
C ASP A 140 -10.90 9.63 11.89
N LEU A 141 -11.70 10.51 11.27
CA LEU A 141 -12.00 10.43 9.83
C LEU A 141 -10.80 10.77 8.95
N GLU A 142 -9.97 11.75 9.36
CA GLU A 142 -8.71 12.10 8.67
C GLU A 142 -7.71 10.93 8.72
N LEU A 143 -7.57 10.28 9.89
CA LEU A 143 -6.75 9.08 10.05
C LEU A 143 -7.25 7.92 9.18
N LEU A 144 -8.57 7.66 9.17
CA LEU A 144 -9.15 6.62 8.33
C LEU A 144 -8.94 6.94 6.84
N LEU A 145 -9.08 8.20 6.43
CA LEU A 145 -8.86 8.64 5.05
C LEU A 145 -7.39 8.48 4.64
N ALA A 146 -6.44 8.79 5.53
CA ALA A 146 -5.01 8.54 5.31
C ALA A 146 -4.72 7.04 5.15
N GLN A 147 -5.23 6.19 6.06
CA GLN A 147 -5.10 4.73 5.95
C GLN A 147 -5.68 4.17 4.64
N ARG A 148 -6.82 4.69 4.20
CA ARG A 148 -7.44 4.28 2.92
C ARG A 148 -6.66 4.76 1.69
N LYS A 149 -6.01 5.93 1.75
CA LYS A 149 -5.10 6.37 0.68
C LYS A 149 -3.91 5.42 0.54
N THR A 150 -3.21 5.13 1.63
CA THR A 150 -2.09 4.17 1.63
C THR A 150 -2.53 2.80 1.13
N GLN A 151 -3.69 2.28 1.59
CA GLN A 151 -4.23 1.01 1.09
C GLN A 151 -4.51 1.03 -0.43
N VAL A 152 -4.99 2.15 -0.98
CA VAL A 152 -5.23 2.29 -2.42
C VAL A 152 -3.91 2.37 -3.18
N GLU A 153 -2.91 3.07 -2.66
CA GLU A 153 -1.56 3.17 -3.23
C GLU A 153 -0.88 1.79 -3.25
N ASP A 154 -0.94 1.03 -2.14
CA ASP A 154 -0.42 -0.34 -2.05
C ASP A 154 -1.09 -1.28 -3.07
N LEU A 155 -2.43 -1.21 -3.21
CA LEU A 155 -3.17 -2.01 -4.18
C LEU A 155 -2.87 -1.60 -5.63
N GLN A 156 -2.60 -0.33 -5.89
CA GLN A 156 -2.16 0.15 -7.20
C GLN A 156 -0.77 -0.40 -7.54
N GLN A 157 0.19 -0.33 -6.60
CA GLN A 157 1.53 -0.89 -6.78
C GLN A 157 1.50 -2.41 -7.00
N GLN A 158 0.71 -3.15 -6.22
CA GLN A 158 0.50 -4.59 -6.42
C GLN A 158 -0.09 -4.91 -7.80
N ARG A 159 -1.12 -4.16 -8.23
CA ARG A 159 -1.71 -4.30 -9.56
C ARG A 159 -0.70 -4.01 -10.67
N GLU A 160 0.13 -2.99 -10.52
CA GLU A 160 1.19 -2.69 -11.49
C GLU A 160 2.26 -3.79 -11.55
N GLY A 161 2.69 -4.32 -10.40
CA GLY A 161 3.61 -5.46 -10.34
C GLY A 161 3.07 -6.68 -11.10
N LEU A 162 1.84 -7.10 -10.78
CA LEU A 162 1.16 -8.21 -11.45
C LEU A 162 0.97 -7.96 -12.97
N LEU A 163 0.76 -6.71 -13.40
CA LEU A 163 0.67 -6.37 -14.83
C LEU A 163 2.02 -6.49 -15.53
N ARG A 164 3.13 -6.10 -14.87
CA ARG A 164 4.50 -6.26 -15.39
C ARG A 164 4.88 -7.74 -15.48
N GLU A 165 4.71 -8.50 -14.41
CA GLU A 165 4.94 -9.96 -14.37
C GLU A 165 4.13 -10.69 -15.46
N ARG A 166 2.86 -10.33 -15.65
CA ARG A 166 2.03 -10.88 -16.73
C ARG A 166 2.59 -10.55 -18.11
N LEU A 167 3.03 -9.31 -18.34
CA LEU A 167 3.59 -8.89 -19.63
C LEU A 167 4.90 -9.63 -19.93
N GLU A 168 5.80 -9.71 -18.95
CA GLU A 168 7.07 -10.46 -19.05
C GLU A 168 6.81 -11.95 -19.32
N THR A 169 5.87 -12.56 -18.59
CA THR A 169 5.45 -13.95 -18.82
C THR A 169 4.85 -14.14 -20.23
N GLN A 170 4.07 -13.19 -20.73
CA GLN A 170 3.53 -13.23 -22.09
C GLN A 170 4.62 -13.11 -23.16
N GLN A 171 5.58 -12.21 -22.98
CA GLN A 171 6.74 -12.05 -23.87
C GLN A 171 7.61 -13.32 -23.88
N HIS A 172 7.89 -13.90 -22.71
CA HIS A 172 8.65 -15.14 -22.60
C HIS A 172 7.94 -16.32 -23.28
N ASN A 173 6.62 -16.45 -23.10
CA ASN A 173 5.82 -17.46 -23.82
C ASN A 173 5.85 -17.25 -25.35
N GLN A 174 5.81 -15.99 -25.82
CA GLN A 174 5.92 -15.69 -27.26
C GLN A 174 7.30 -16.06 -27.81
N ALA A 175 8.39 -15.75 -27.08
CA ALA A 175 9.74 -16.14 -27.45
C ALA A 175 9.89 -17.67 -27.52
N LEU A 176 9.44 -18.40 -26.48
CA LEU A 176 9.44 -19.87 -26.48
C LEU A 176 8.62 -20.48 -27.63
N GLN A 177 7.49 -19.86 -28.01
CA GLN A 177 6.71 -20.28 -29.17
C GLN A 177 7.45 -20.06 -30.48
N GLN A 178 8.20 -18.96 -30.62
CA GLN A 178 9.04 -18.68 -31.79
C GLN A 178 10.21 -19.67 -31.88
N ASP A 179 10.95 -19.89 -30.78
CA ASP A 179 12.04 -20.87 -30.71
C ASP A 179 11.56 -22.30 -31.04
N LEU A 180 10.38 -22.67 -30.56
CA LEU A 180 9.75 -23.97 -30.83
C LEU A 180 9.28 -24.09 -32.29
N GLN A 181 8.85 -23.01 -32.94
CA GLN A 181 8.58 -23.00 -34.38
C GLN A 181 9.86 -23.07 -35.21
N GLU A 182 10.91 -22.35 -34.82
CA GLU A 182 12.21 -22.39 -35.50
C GLU A 182 12.86 -23.77 -35.42
N THR A 183 12.91 -24.37 -34.24
CA THR A 183 13.47 -25.72 -34.05
C THR A 183 12.70 -26.78 -34.83
N ARG A 184 11.35 -26.71 -34.85
CA ARG A 184 10.53 -27.56 -35.73
C ARG A 184 10.86 -27.34 -37.21
N ARG A 185 11.01 -26.09 -37.67
CA ARG A 185 11.37 -25.79 -39.06
C ARG A 185 12.76 -26.33 -39.43
N ARG A 186 13.74 -26.19 -38.54
CA ARG A 186 15.11 -26.73 -38.72
C ARG A 186 15.08 -28.26 -38.80
N ALA A 187 14.39 -28.93 -37.87
CA ALA A 187 14.23 -30.38 -37.88
C ALA A 187 13.53 -30.90 -39.15
N GLU A 188 12.51 -30.20 -39.66
CA GLU A 188 11.85 -30.59 -40.91
C GLU A 188 12.76 -30.35 -42.13
N GLN A 189 13.54 -29.27 -42.15
CA GLN A 189 14.55 -29.02 -43.19
C GLN A 189 15.65 -30.09 -43.17
N GLU A 190 16.12 -30.50 -42.00
CA GLU A 190 17.09 -31.60 -41.83
C GLU A 190 16.50 -32.93 -42.28
N ARG A 191 15.25 -33.26 -41.91
CA ARG A 191 14.55 -34.46 -42.39
C ARG A 191 14.43 -34.47 -43.92
N VAL A 192 13.96 -33.39 -44.53
CA VAL A 192 13.82 -33.30 -45.99
C VAL A 192 15.19 -33.39 -46.69
N ALA A 193 16.24 -32.79 -46.11
CA ALA A 193 17.60 -32.92 -46.61
C ALA A 193 18.12 -34.38 -46.54
N GLN A 194 17.86 -35.08 -45.43
CA GLN A 194 18.20 -36.49 -45.26
C GLN A 194 17.43 -37.39 -46.23
N GLU A 195 16.11 -37.21 -46.38
CA GLU A 195 15.28 -37.97 -47.33
C GLU A 195 15.76 -37.77 -48.77
N ASN A 196 16.08 -36.54 -49.16
CA ASN A 196 16.64 -36.24 -50.49
C ASN A 196 18.05 -36.84 -50.68
N TYR A 197 18.90 -36.82 -49.64
CA TYR A 197 20.22 -37.45 -49.68
C TYR A 197 20.13 -38.97 -49.85
N VAL A 198 19.26 -39.63 -49.07
CA VAL A 198 19.03 -41.08 -49.14
C VAL A 198 18.51 -41.47 -50.51
N ARG A 199 17.46 -40.79 -51.04
CA ARG A 199 16.98 -41.01 -52.41
C ARG A 199 18.09 -40.81 -53.46
N GLY A 200 18.93 -39.79 -53.29
CA GLY A 200 20.07 -39.55 -54.16
C GLY A 200 21.19 -40.61 -54.07
N VAL A 201 21.28 -41.37 -52.98
CA VAL A 201 22.13 -42.56 -52.86
C VAL A 201 21.45 -43.78 -53.50
N GLU A 202 20.17 -44.01 -53.21
CA GLU A 202 19.36 -45.09 -53.79
C GLU A 202 19.33 -45.02 -55.31
N ASP A 203 19.03 -43.85 -55.89
CA ASP A 203 19.04 -43.60 -57.34
C ASP A 203 20.40 -43.93 -57.98
N ARG A 204 21.51 -43.63 -57.29
CA ARG A 204 22.87 -43.95 -57.78
C ARG A 204 23.13 -45.44 -57.71
N ALA A 205 22.80 -46.10 -56.59
CA ALA A 205 22.93 -47.54 -56.43
C ALA A 205 22.09 -48.31 -57.45
N LEU A 206 20.85 -47.87 -57.72
CA LEU A 206 19.98 -48.45 -58.76
C LEU A 206 20.61 -48.32 -60.15
N ARG A 207 21.16 -47.14 -60.51
CA ARG A 207 21.88 -46.94 -61.77
C ARG A 207 23.14 -47.80 -61.89
N GLU A 208 23.86 -48.05 -60.80
CA GLU A 208 25.02 -48.94 -60.79
C GLU A 208 24.61 -50.41 -60.91
N VAL A 209 23.53 -50.84 -60.26
CA VAL A 209 22.96 -52.19 -60.42
C VAL A 209 22.47 -52.41 -61.86
N ASP A 210 21.79 -51.44 -62.46
CA ASP A 210 21.33 -51.55 -63.85
C ASP A 210 22.50 -51.51 -64.86
N ARG A 211 23.54 -50.69 -64.60
CA ARG A 211 24.79 -50.76 -65.36
C ARG A 211 25.42 -52.16 -65.26
N ALA A 212 25.60 -52.68 -64.05
CA ALA A 212 26.19 -54.01 -63.83
C ALA A 212 25.34 -55.15 -64.45
N ARG A 213 24.01 -54.98 -64.52
CA ARG A 213 23.11 -55.90 -65.24
C ARG A 213 23.31 -55.84 -66.75
N GLU A 214 23.41 -54.65 -67.35
CA GLU A 214 23.67 -54.52 -68.79
C GLU A 214 25.08 -54.99 -69.17
N GLU A 215 26.09 -54.67 -68.36
CA GLU A 215 27.45 -55.22 -68.49
C GLU A 215 27.44 -56.76 -68.36
N GLY A 216 26.73 -57.32 -67.37
CA GLY A 216 26.55 -58.76 -67.20
C GLY A 216 25.83 -59.45 -68.36
N LYS A 217 24.80 -58.81 -68.94
CA LYS A 217 24.14 -59.25 -70.18
C LYS A 217 25.12 -59.22 -71.36
N ALA A 218 25.89 -58.15 -71.51
CA ALA A 218 26.88 -58.00 -72.58
C ALA A 218 27.99 -59.06 -72.49
N VAL A 219 28.54 -59.30 -71.29
CA VAL A 219 29.53 -60.37 -71.03
C VAL A 219 28.92 -61.75 -71.28
N THR A 220 27.66 -62.00 -70.87
CA THR A 220 26.96 -63.26 -71.16
C THR A 220 26.75 -63.47 -72.66
N ALA A 221 26.44 -62.40 -73.42
CA ALA A 221 26.30 -62.46 -74.87
C ALA A 221 27.66 -62.73 -75.55
N GLN A 222 28.73 -62.05 -75.11
CA GLN A 222 30.10 -62.31 -75.58
C GLN A 222 30.54 -63.74 -75.28
N PHE A 223 30.24 -64.27 -74.08
CA PHE A 223 30.55 -65.66 -73.73
C PHE A 223 29.77 -66.67 -74.59
N LYS A 224 28.49 -66.41 -74.88
CA LYS A 224 27.71 -67.24 -75.81
C LYS A 224 28.26 -67.19 -77.23
N GLU A 225 28.71 -66.02 -77.69
CA GLU A 225 29.29 -65.87 -79.03
C GLU A 225 30.67 -66.52 -79.13
N ALA A 226 31.53 -66.36 -78.13
CA ALA A 226 32.79 -67.10 -78.00
C ALA A 226 32.55 -68.61 -77.90
N GLY A 227 31.52 -69.06 -77.18
CA GLY A 227 31.10 -70.46 -77.12
C GLY A 227 30.70 -71.01 -78.49
N ARG A 228 29.90 -70.26 -79.27
CA ARG A 228 29.57 -70.61 -80.67
C ARG A 228 30.82 -70.65 -81.56
N GLN A 229 31.76 -69.73 -81.37
CA GLN A 229 33.03 -69.73 -82.12
C GLN A 229 33.88 -70.96 -81.76
N ILE A 230 33.94 -71.35 -80.49
CA ILE A 230 34.61 -72.57 -80.03
C ILE A 230 33.91 -73.81 -80.62
N GLU A 231 32.58 -73.91 -80.56
CA GLU A 231 31.83 -75.00 -81.21
C GLU A 231 32.09 -75.05 -82.73
N GLN A 232 32.13 -73.90 -83.41
CA GLN A 232 32.39 -73.83 -84.84
C GLN A 232 33.84 -74.24 -85.17
N LEU A 233 34.81 -73.86 -84.34
CA LEU A 233 36.20 -74.29 -84.45
C LEU A 233 36.37 -75.78 -84.15
N GLN A 234 35.66 -76.32 -83.15
CA GLN A 234 35.60 -77.75 -82.86
C GLN A 234 35.03 -78.52 -84.06
N ARG A 235 33.88 -78.12 -84.61
CA ARG A 235 33.32 -78.76 -85.82
C ARG A 235 34.23 -78.67 -87.04
N ARG A 236 34.96 -77.55 -87.22
CA ARG A 236 35.98 -77.40 -88.28
C ARG A 236 37.20 -78.29 -88.04
N LEU A 237 37.58 -78.50 -86.78
CA LEU A 237 38.70 -79.36 -86.41
C LEU A 237 38.32 -80.83 -86.55
N GLU A 238 37.10 -81.22 -86.15
CA GLU A 238 36.49 -82.52 -86.42
C GLU A 238 36.36 -82.79 -87.93
N SER A 239 35.91 -81.82 -88.73
CA SER A 239 35.83 -81.98 -90.18
C SER A 239 37.22 -82.08 -90.81
N ALA A 240 38.20 -81.28 -90.36
CA ALA A 240 39.59 -81.39 -90.79
C ALA A 240 40.24 -82.72 -90.35
N GLN A 241 39.89 -83.27 -89.20
CA GLN A 241 40.30 -84.61 -88.75
C GLN A 241 39.62 -85.72 -89.58
N ALA A 242 38.36 -85.53 -89.99
CA ALA A 242 37.66 -86.45 -90.89
C ALA A 242 38.26 -86.41 -92.30
N GLU A 243 38.58 -85.23 -92.83
CA GLU A 243 39.30 -85.04 -94.09
C GLU A 243 40.73 -85.60 -94.00
N LEU A 244 41.45 -85.38 -92.89
CA LEU A 244 42.78 -85.93 -92.67
C LEU A 244 42.73 -87.46 -92.60
N SER A 245 41.83 -88.06 -91.84
CA SER A 245 41.68 -89.52 -91.77
C SER A 245 41.21 -90.11 -93.11
N GLN A 246 40.33 -89.43 -93.85
CA GLN A 246 39.96 -89.84 -95.21
C GLN A 246 41.13 -89.71 -96.20
N SER A 247 41.97 -88.68 -96.08
CA SER A 247 43.19 -88.54 -96.90
C SER A 247 44.25 -89.57 -96.52
N GLN A 248 44.40 -89.90 -95.24
CA GLN A 248 45.26 -90.98 -94.75
C GLN A 248 44.75 -92.35 -95.23
N GLN A 249 43.43 -92.59 -95.23
CA GLN A 249 42.84 -93.79 -95.84
C GLN A 249 43.07 -93.83 -97.35
N ARG A 250 42.95 -92.69 -98.07
CA ARG A 250 43.27 -92.61 -99.50
C ARG A 250 44.75 -92.83 -99.78
N ALA A 251 45.65 -92.30 -98.94
CA ALA A 251 47.08 -92.50 -99.03
C ALA A 251 47.46 -93.95 -98.71
N ALA A 252 46.88 -94.56 -97.68
CA ALA A 252 47.03 -95.98 -97.37
C ALA A 252 46.50 -96.87 -98.50
N ALA A 253 45.37 -96.50 -99.13
CA ALA A 253 44.85 -97.19 -100.31
C ALA A 253 45.74 -96.98 -101.57
N GLN A 254 46.41 -95.84 -101.70
CA GLN A 254 47.41 -95.59 -102.76
C GLN A 254 48.71 -96.35 -102.50
N HIS A 255 49.19 -96.43 -101.26
CA HIS A 255 50.32 -97.28 -100.87
C HIS A 255 50.01 -98.75 -101.09
N ALA A 256 48.85 -99.26 -100.66
CA ALA A 256 48.43 -100.64 -100.95
C ALA A 256 48.32 -100.92 -102.47
N ARG A 257 47.96 -99.91 -103.29
CA ARG A 257 48.00 -100.00 -104.76
C ARG A 257 49.42 -99.99 -105.32
N ALA A 258 50.35 -99.25 -104.70
CA ALA A 258 51.76 -99.27 -105.07
C ALA A 258 52.41 -100.63 -104.71
N ASP A 259 52.18 -101.13 -103.49
CA ASP A 259 52.68 -102.43 -103.02
C ASP A 259 52.17 -103.59 -103.89
N THR A 260 50.91 -103.54 -104.32
CA THR A 260 50.35 -104.56 -105.24
C THR A 260 50.90 -104.44 -106.67
N LEU A 261 51.22 -103.24 -107.15
CA LEU A 261 51.94 -103.05 -108.43
C LEU A 261 53.40 -103.52 -108.35
N GLU A 262 54.10 -103.32 -107.23
CA GLU A 262 55.44 -103.89 -107.00
C GLU A 262 55.43 -105.42 -106.97
N GLN A 263 54.38 -106.03 -106.38
CA GLN A 263 54.22 -107.49 -106.39
C GLN A 263 53.95 -108.03 -107.81
N GLN A 264 53.18 -107.32 -108.63
CA GLN A 264 52.92 -107.72 -110.03
C GLN A 264 54.16 -107.63 -110.92
N LEU A 265 55.03 -106.63 -110.72
CA LEU A 265 56.29 -106.49 -111.48
C LEU A 265 57.32 -107.60 -111.19
N LYS A 266 57.23 -108.28 -110.04
CA LYS A 266 58.14 -109.38 -109.68
C LYS A 266 57.80 -110.73 -110.31
N GLN A 267 56.61 -110.90 -110.92
CA GLN A 267 56.15 -112.18 -111.48
C GLN A 267 56.34 -112.32 -113.00
N GLY A 268 56.94 -111.33 -113.68
CA GLY A 268 57.00 -111.24 -115.14
C GLY A 268 58.32 -111.61 -115.84
N ARG A 269 59.26 -112.33 -115.21
CA ARG A 269 60.57 -112.68 -115.82
C ARG A 269 60.96 -114.16 -115.67
N GLU A 270 61.36 -114.74 -116.81
CA GLU A 270 61.56 -116.17 -117.17
C GLU A 270 60.27 -116.96 -117.48
N ALA A 271 60.20 -117.94 -118.41
CA ALA A 271 61.03 -118.38 -119.57
C ALA A 271 60.16 -119.40 -120.40
N PRO A 272 60.65 -120.44 -121.12
CA PRO A 272 61.81 -120.61 -122.02
C PRO A 272 61.46 -121.16 -123.44
N ALA A 273 62.34 -121.02 -124.45
CA ALA A 273 62.38 -121.90 -125.65
C ALA A 273 63.81 -122.07 -126.21
N ALA A 274 64.14 -123.20 -126.86
CA ALA A 274 65.54 -123.64 -127.09
C ALA A 274 65.82 -124.43 -128.39
N LYS A 275 67.12 -124.64 -128.69
CA LYS A 275 67.77 -125.51 -129.74
C LYS A 275 67.96 -124.83 -131.13
N ARG A 276 69.01 -125.06 -131.95
CA ARG A 276 70.25 -125.92 -131.91
C ARG A 276 71.18 -125.58 -133.11
N LYS A 277 72.52 -125.60 -132.97
CA LYS A 277 73.52 -126.39 -133.79
C LYS A 277 75.01 -125.97 -133.55
N PRO A 278 76.03 -126.83 -133.79
CA PRO A 278 77.44 -126.59 -133.41
C PRO A 278 78.53 -126.81 -134.50
N ARG A 279 79.80 -126.39 -134.27
CA ARG A 279 81.09 -127.16 -134.49
C ARG A 279 82.39 -126.29 -134.44
N THR A 280 83.41 -126.78 -133.68
CA THR A 280 84.89 -126.81 -133.97
C THR A 280 85.69 -125.51 -134.28
N HIS A 281 87.00 -125.30 -133.97
CA HIS A 281 88.04 -125.98 -133.16
C HIS A 281 89.30 -125.06 -133.04
N LYS A 282 90.13 -125.24 -131.98
CA LYS A 282 91.60 -124.93 -131.91
C LYS A 282 92.06 -123.45 -132.11
N ALA A 283 93.29 -123.02 -131.76
CA ALA A 283 94.21 -123.37 -130.66
C ALA A 283 95.47 -122.46 -130.70
N VAL A 284 96.22 -122.44 -129.59
CA VAL A 284 97.69 -122.24 -129.49
C VAL A 284 98.25 -120.81 -129.66
N PRO A 285 99.40 -120.49 -129.00
CA PRO A 285 99.77 -119.12 -128.63
C PRO A 285 101.23 -118.75 -129.03
N LYS A 286 101.78 -117.72 -128.35
CA LYS A 286 103.22 -117.50 -128.10
C LYS A 286 104.09 -117.20 -129.33
N GLN A 287 104.49 -115.93 -129.46
CA GLN A 287 105.91 -115.55 -129.36
C GLN A 287 106.10 -114.03 -129.23
N ALA A 288 107.27 -113.64 -128.72
CA ALA A 288 107.81 -112.29 -128.83
C ALA A 288 109.05 -112.37 -129.72
N ALA A 289 109.32 -111.30 -130.48
CA ALA A 289 110.65 -110.75 -130.78
C ALA A 289 110.57 -109.80 -132.00
N GLU A 290 110.48 -108.50 -131.75
CA GLU A 290 111.43 -107.43 -132.16
C GLU A 290 110.92 -106.07 -131.67
#